data_AF-A0A2E5VYN7-F1
#
_entry.id   AF-A0A2E5VYN7-F1
#
_cell.length_a   1.000
_cell.length_b   1.000
_cell.length_c   1.000
_cell.angle_alpha   90.00
_cell.angle_beta   90.00
_cell.angle_gamma   90.00
#
_symmetry.space_group_name_H-M   'P 1'
#
loop_
_entity.id
_entity.type
_entity.pdbx_description
1 polymer ?
#
loop_
_entity_poly.entity_id
_entity_poly.type
_entity_poly.pdbx_seq_one_letter_code
_entity_poly.pdbx_strand_id
1 'polypeptide(L)'
;MAKGLASLSTETWLALLGGLATVSFLAVAILQPGFLEPDPDWDVSDGCLGGLEHQDVGISEHYHPNLKITKDGQNVQIPSNTGIDQVGCREGMRWIHVHDASETAFTRLHIETPSKMNVPLGAFFEVWARENGPSLTEDREFDINRNGVSDWEEFDITMLVNGDSNTDFESFIMEDLDDIELTFTSKS
;
A
#
# COMPACT_ATOMS: atom_id res chain seq x y z
N MET A 1 25.30 -48.20 -2.25
CA MET A 1 25.88 -47.02 -1.55
C MET A 1 24.81 -46.38 -0.65
N ALA A 2 24.37 -47.07 0.41
CA ALA A 2 23.30 -46.59 1.30
C ALA A 2 23.62 -46.90 2.78
N LYS A 3 24.87 -46.71 3.20
CA LYS A 3 25.32 -46.98 4.58
C LYS A 3 25.83 -45.74 5.34
N GLY A 4 25.89 -44.57 4.70
CA GLY A 4 26.48 -43.35 5.30
C GLY A 4 25.51 -42.43 6.05
N LEU A 5 24.21 -42.45 5.72
CA LEU A 5 23.22 -41.55 6.34
C LEU A 5 22.69 -42.06 7.69
N ALA A 6 22.68 -43.38 7.90
CA ALA A 6 22.09 -43.99 9.10
C ALA A 6 22.95 -43.88 10.38
N SER A 7 24.15 -43.28 10.31
CA SER A 7 25.08 -43.16 11.45
C SER A 7 25.38 -41.71 11.85
N LEU A 8 24.65 -40.74 11.32
CA LEU A 8 24.85 -39.33 11.66
C LEU A 8 24.33 -39.04 13.07
N SER A 9 25.05 -38.19 13.80
CA SER A 9 24.59 -37.71 15.11
C SER A 9 23.32 -36.86 14.95
N THR A 10 22.52 -36.77 16.00
CA THR A 10 21.32 -35.91 16.02
C THR A 10 21.66 -34.47 15.68
N GLU A 11 22.80 -33.95 16.15
CA GLU A 11 23.29 -32.60 15.84
C GLU A 11 23.58 -32.43 14.35
N THR A 12 24.19 -33.42 13.71
CA THR A 12 24.45 -33.39 12.27
C THR A 12 23.16 -33.44 11.46
N TRP A 13 22.16 -34.21 11.90
CA TRP A 13 20.82 -34.20 11.29
C TRP A 13 20.13 -32.85 11.41
N LEU A 14 20.16 -32.22 12.60
CA LEU A 14 19.60 -30.90 12.83
C LEU A 14 20.30 -29.83 11.98
N ALA A 15 21.63 -29.89 11.86
CA ALA A 15 22.39 -28.97 11.02
C ALA A 15 22.05 -29.11 9.53
N LEU A 16 21.90 -30.35 9.04
CA LEU A 16 21.51 -30.61 7.64
C LEU A 16 20.08 -30.13 7.36
N LEU A 17 19.13 -30.37 8.27
CA LEU A 17 17.75 -29.90 8.13
C LEU A 17 17.67 -28.37 8.18
N GLY A 18 18.38 -27.74 9.11
CA GLY A 18 18.47 -26.28 9.19
C GLY A 18 19.06 -25.68 7.91
N GLY A 19 20.17 -26.24 7.42
CA GLY A 19 20.79 -25.82 6.16
C GLY A 19 19.84 -25.95 4.95
N LEU A 20 19.11 -27.07 4.85
CA LEU A 20 18.12 -27.28 3.80
C LEU A 20 16.95 -26.28 3.91
N ALA A 21 16.48 -25.99 5.12
CA ALA A 21 15.41 -25.01 5.35
C ALA A 21 15.86 -23.60 4.95
N THR A 22 17.08 -23.18 5.33
CA THR A 22 17.63 -21.86 4.97
C THR A 22 17.82 -21.73 3.46
N VAL A 23 18.38 -22.76 2.79
CA VAL A 23 18.54 -22.74 1.33
C VAL A 23 17.19 -22.69 0.63
N SER A 24 16.21 -23.46 1.10
CA SER A 24 14.84 -23.43 0.56
C SER A 24 14.19 -22.06 0.75
N PHE A 25 14.31 -21.46 1.93
CA PHE A 25 13.79 -20.14 2.22
C PHE A 25 14.42 -19.07 1.31
N LEU A 26 15.75 -19.07 1.17
CA LEU A 26 16.45 -18.15 0.27
C LEU A 26 16.05 -18.36 -1.19
N ALA A 27 15.87 -19.62 -1.62
CA ALA A 27 15.39 -19.92 -2.96
C ALA A 27 13.96 -19.37 -3.19
N VAL A 28 13.06 -19.53 -2.23
CA VAL A 28 11.71 -18.94 -2.29
C VAL A 28 11.79 -17.42 -2.31
N ALA A 29 12.57 -16.79 -1.41
CA ALA A 29 12.71 -15.34 -1.36
C ALA A 29 13.29 -14.73 -2.65
N ILE A 30 14.20 -15.44 -3.33
CA ILE A 30 14.80 -14.96 -4.59
C ILE A 30 13.89 -15.24 -5.80
N LEU A 31 13.23 -16.40 -5.83
CA LEU A 31 12.47 -16.85 -7.01
C LEU A 31 10.98 -16.48 -6.96
N GLN A 32 10.44 -16.25 -5.77
CA GLN A 32 9.04 -15.96 -5.48
C GLN A 32 8.92 -14.93 -4.34
N PRO A 33 9.44 -13.70 -4.52
CA PRO A 33 9.44 -12.67 -3.47
C PRO A 33 8.03 -12.40 -2.91
N GLY A 34 7.02 -12.31 -3.79
CA GLY A 34 5.62 -12.09 -3.40
C GLY A 34 4.96 -13.22 -2.60
N PHE A 35 5.60 -14.38 -2.40
CA PHE A 35 5.06 -15.42 -1.52
C PHE A 35 5.18 -15.05 -0.03
N LEU A 36 6.09 -14.13 0.31
CA LEU A 36 6.31 -13.68 1.69
C LEU A 36 5.68 -12.32 1.96
N GLU A 37 5.19 -11.65 0.92
CA GLU A 37 4.50 -10.37 1.04
C GLU A 37 3.06 -10.62 1.49
N PRO A 38 2.55 -9.83 2.44
CA PRO A 38 1.20 -10.03 2.94
C PRO A 38 0.17 -9.52 1.91
N ASP A 39 -0.92 -10.28 1.74
CA ASP A 39 -1.97 -9.90 0.79
C ASP A 39 -2.60 -8.54 1.17
N PRO A 40 -2.85 -7.65 0.18
CA PRO A 40 -3.43 -6.34 0.42
C PRO A 40 -4.90 -6.44 0.87
N ASP A 41 -5.23 -5.76 1.97
CA ASP A 41 -6.58 -5.66 2.52
C ASP A 41 -7.34 -4.51 1.85
N TRP A 42 -7.90 -4.74 0.67
CA TRP A 42 -8.55 -3.66 -0.10
C TRP A 42 -9.85 -3.11 0.52
N ASP A 43 -10.57 -3.93 1.29
CA ASP A 43 -11.84 -3.53 1.93
C ASP A 43 -11.67 -2.38 2.94
N VAL A 44 -10.42 -2.04 3.29
CA VAL A 44 -10.09 -0.87 4.13
C VAL A 44 -10.57 0.45 3.52
N SER A 45 -10.74 0.53 2.20
CA SER A 45 -11.26 1.74 1.55
C SER A 45 -12.73 2.02 1.91
N ASP A 46 -13.48 1.00 2.34
CA ASP A 46 -14.87 1.10 2.79
C ASP A 46 -15.00 1.32 4.30
N GLY A 47 -13.91 1.18 5.04
CA GLY A 47 -13.86 1.42 6.48
C GLY A 47 -14.35 2.81 6.87
N CYS A 48 -15.10 2.90 7.97
CA CYS A 48 -15.61 4.16 8.52
C CYS A 48 -15.50 4.12 10.05
N LEU A 49 -14.82 5.12 10.62
CA LEU A 49 -14.71 5.28 12.07
C LEU A 49 -16.01 5.81 12.68
N GLY A 50 -16.73 6.64 11.92
CA GLY A 50 -17.81 7.48 12.42
C GLY A 50 -17.27 8.66 13.25
N GLY A 51 -18.03 9.75 13.31
CA GLY A 51 -17.62 10.96 14.02
C GLY A 51 -16.46 11.72 13.34
N LEU A 52 -16.36 13.02 13.65
CA LEU A 52 -15.29 13.90 13.17
C LEU A 52 -14.17 14.09 14.22
N GLU A 53 -14.26 13.36 15.33
CA GLU A 53 -13.27 13.38 16.41
C GLU A 53 -12.78 11.95 16.70
N HIS A 54 -11.50 11.80 17.01
CA HIS A 54 -10.85 10.51 17.28
C HIS A 54 -11.22 9.86 18.63
N GLN A 55 -12.26 10.35 19.31
CA GLN A 55 -12.60 9.90 20.67
C GLN A 55 -13.50 8.65 20.61
N ASP A 56 -13.06 7.57 21.25
CA ASP A 56 -13.83 6.35 21.53
C ASP A 56 -14.38 5.56 20.32
N VAL A 57 -13.75 5.69 19.14
CA VAL A 57 -14.17 5.01 17.89
C VAL A 57 -13.48 3.65 17.62
N GLY A 58 -12.76 3.10 18.60
CA GLY A 58 -12.20 1.74 18.50
C GLY A 58 -11.00 1.57 17.59
N ILE A 59 -10.20 2.63 17.39
CA ILE A 59 -8.94 2.60 16.65
C ILE A 59 -7.91 1.78 17.44
N SER A 60 -7.31 0.76 16.80
CA SER A 60 -6.19 -0.02 17.36
C SER A 60 -4.87 0.38 16.73
N GLU A 61 -4.88 0.67 15.43
CA GLU A 61 -3.69 1.09 14.68
C GLU A 61 -3.91 2.50 14.16
N HIS A 62 -2.90 3.36 14.30
CA HIS A 62 -2.88 4.70 13.76
C HIS A 62 -1.47 5.04 13.30
N TYR A 63 -1.30 5.25 11.99
CA TYR A 63 -0.02 5.64 11.41
C TYR A 63 -0.19 6.56 10.20
N HIS A 64 0.93 7.13 9.74
CA HIS A 64 0.92 8.29 8.86
C HIS A 64 1.95 8.23 7.73
N PRO A 65 1.64 7.55 6.62
CA PRO A 65 2.42 7.69 5.41
C PRO A 65 2.16 9.04 4.76
N ASN A 66 3.10 9.46 3.91
CA ASN A 66 3.09 10.69 3.17
C ASN A 66 3.06 10.37 1.68
N LEU A 67 2.13 10.98 0.94
CA LEU A 67 1.96 10.73 -0.50
C LEU A 67 2.18 12.00 -1.31
N LYS A 68 3.01 11.88 -2.35
CA LYS A 68 3.22 12.88 -3.39
C LYS A 68 2.96 12.27 -4.76
N ILE A 69 2.18 12.96 -5.57
CA ILE A 69 1.83 12.49 -6.92
C ILE A 69 2.21 13.57 -7.92
N THR A 70 2.94 13.19 -8.96
CA THR A 70 3.33 14.07 -10.05
C THR A 70 2.86 13.49 -11.38
N LYS A 71 2.16 14.28 -12.20
CA LYS A 71 1.77 13.93 -13.57
C LYS A 71 2.41 14.90 -14.55
N ASP A 72 3.24 14.41 -15.46
CA ASP A 72 3.98 15.21 -16.45
C ASP A 72 4.74 16.40 -15.82
N GLY A 73 5.37 16.15 -14.67
CA GLY A 73 6.11 17.15 -13.90
C GLY A 73 5.23 18.14 -13.11
N GLN A 74 3.90 18.00 -13.12
CA GLN A 74 2.97 18.81 -12.34
C GLN A 74 2.46 18.05 -11.11
N ASN A 75 2.43 18.72 -9.95
CA ASN A 75 1.89 18.13 -8.72
C ASN A 75 0.38 17.89 -8.86
N VAL A 76 -0.08 16.69 -8.53
CA VAL A 76 -1.50 16.36 -8.41
C VAL A 76 -1.90 16.57 -6.96
N GLN A 77 -2.62 17.66 -6.70
CA GLN A 77 -2.98 18.06 -5.34
C GLN A 77 -4.03 17.11 -4.74
N ILE A 78 -3.72 16.55 -3.57
CA ILE A 78 -4.69 15.85 -2.73
C ILE A 78 -5.44 16.90 -1.89
N PRO A 79 -6.78 17.02 -2.03
CA PRO A 79 -7.56 18.00 -1.26
C PRO A 79 -7.56 17.73 0.24
N SER A 80 -7.70 18.80 1.03
CA SER A 80 -7.99 18.68 2.47
C SER A 80 -9.34 17.99 2.66
N ASN A 81 -9.49 17.28 3.77
CA ASN A 81 -10.69 16.52 4.12
C ASN A 81 -11.03 15.37 3.16
N THR A 82 -10.10 14.92 2.31
CA THR A 82 -10.34 13.73 1.50
C THR A 82 -10.59 12.51 2.40
N GLY A 83 -11.70 11.82 2.18
CA GLY A 83 -12.12 10.69 3.02
C GLY A 83 -12.97 11.09 4.23
N ILE A 84 -13.38 12.37 4.36
CA ILE A 84 -14.21 12.86 5.46
C ILE A 84 -15.60 13.26 4.94
N ASP A 85 -16.65 12.89 5.69
CA ASP A 85 -18.08 13.13 5.36
C ASP A 85 -18.49 12.62 3.96
N GLN A 86 -17.90 11.50 3.54
CA GLN A 86 -18.21 10.86 2.27
C GLN A 86 -19.54 10.08 2.30
N VAL A 87 -20.11 9.84 1.12
CA VAL A 87 -21.21 8.86 0.98
C VAL A 87 -20.74 7.51 1.51
N GLY A 88 -21.54 6.88 2.38
CA GLY A 88 -21.17 5.64 3.09
C GLY A 88 -20.42 5.86 4.41
N CYS A 89 -19.98 7.10 4.70
CA CYS A 89 -19.36 7.50 5.97
C CYS A 89 -19.68 8.97 6.29
N ARG A 90 -20.98 9.30 6.36
CA ARG A 90 -21.46 10.66 6.64
C ARG A 90 -21.14 11.09 8.07
N GLU A 91 -20.77 12.35 8.24
CA GLU A 91 -20.33 12.91 9.53
C GLU A 91 -19.22 12.07 10.20
N GLY A 92 -18.40 11.41 9.37
CA GLY A 92 -17.40 10.45 9.77
C GLY A 92 -16.12 10.55 8.95
N MET A 93 -15.11 9.81 9.37
CA MET A 93 -13.83 9.68 8.66
C MET A 93 -13.67 8.24 8.17
N ARG A 94 -13.26 8.08 6.91
CA ARG A 94 -12.82 6.80 6.36
C ARG A 94 -11.55 6.33 7.08
N TRP A 95 -11.28 5.02 7.11
CA TRP A 95 -10.04 4.50 7.73
C TRP A 95 -8.78 5.05 7.07
N ILE A 96 -8.84 5.45 5.79
CA ILE A 96 -7.80 6.23 5.13
C ILE A 96 -8.37 7.62 4.84
N HIS A 97 -7.78 8.68 5.38
CA HIS A 97 -8.26 10.05 5.15
C HIS A 97 -7.14 11.10 5.27
N VAL A 98 -7.48 12.35 4.97
CA VAL A 98 -6.57 13.51 5.02
C VAL A 98 -7.26 14.64 5.78
N HIS A 99 -6.58 15.24 6.76
CA HIS A 99 -7.06 16.48 7.39
C HIS A 99 -6.66 17.72 6.57
N ASP A 100 -5.36 17.91 6.35
CA ASP A 100 -4.82 19.10 5.71
C ASP A 100 -4.06 18.75 4.43
N ALA A 101 -4.39 19.43 3.34
CA ALA A 101 -3.61 19.39 2.11
C ALA A 101 -2.24 20.06 2.32
N SER A 102 -1.22 19.46 1.74
CA SER A 102 0.10 20.06 1.66
C SER A 102 0.19 21.00 0.46
N GLU A 103 0.75 22.20 0.67
CA GLU A 103 0.97 23.17 -0.41
C GLU A 103 2.25 22.87 -1.21
N THR A 104 3.20 22.04 -0.72
CA THR A 104 4.57 22.04 -1.27
C THR A 104 5.31 20.72 -1.48
N ALA A 105 4.82 19.53 -1.11
CA ALA A 105 5.44 18.27 -1.61
C ALA A 105 4.61 17.02 -1.28
N PHE A 106 4.43 16.70 -0.02
CA PHE A 106 3.81 15.46 0.43
C PHE A 106 2.56 15.76 1.24
N THR A 107 1.48 15.03 0.99
CA THR A 107 0.26 15.05 1.80
C THR A 107 0.29 13.90 2.78
N ARG A 108 0.12 14.21 4.06
CA ARG A 108 0.03 13.21 5.13
C ARG A 108 -1.32 12.51 5.06
N LEU A 109 -1.29 11.18 4.89
CA LEU A 109 -2.47 10.34 5.04
C LEU A 109 -2.57 9.92 6.50
N HIS A 110 -3.80 9.74 6.98
CA HIS A 110 -4.11 9.11 8.25
C HIS A 110 -4.67 7.73 7.95
N ILE A 111 -4.04 6.69 8.51
CA ILE A 111 -4.53 5.32 8.46
C ILE A 111 -4.91 4.92 9.87
N GLU A 112 -6.20 4.66 10.07
CA GLU A 112 -6.81 4.41 11.37
C GLU A 112 -7.74 3.21 11.29
N THR A 113 -7.26 2.04 11.71
CA THR A 113 -7.97 0.76 11.56
C THR A 113 -8.26 0.10 12.91
N PRO A 114 -9.29 -0.76 13.02
CA PRO A 114 -9.64 -1.44 14.27
C PRO A 114 -8.68 -2.58 14.65
N SER A 115 -7.78 -2.96 13.75
CA SER A 115 -6.73 -3.96 13.94
C SER A 115 -5.63 -3.76 12.91
N LYS A 116 -4.50 -4.46 13.07
CA LYS A 116 -3.49 -4.56 12.02
C LYS A 116 -4.09 -5.09 10.72
N MET A 117 -3.88 -4.33 9.64
CA MET A 117 -4.33 -4.60 8.27
C MET A 117 -3.21 -4.20 7.31
N ASN A 118 -3.09 -4.88 6.18
CA ASN A 118 -2.13 -4.55 5.12
C ASN A 118 -2.78 -3.53 4.20
N VAL A 119 -2.73 -2.25 4.57
CA VAL A 119 -3.42 -1.18 3.86
C VAL A 119 -2.67 -0.83 2.56
N PRO A 120 -3.22 -1.15 1.37
CA PRO A 120 -2.53 -0.88 0.12
C PRO A 120 -2.69 0.58 -0.30
N LEU A 121 -1.68 1.14 -0.98
CA LEU A 121 -1.71 2.50 -1.53
C LEU A 121 -2.93 2.73 -2.43
N GLY A 122 -3.30 1.75 -3.25
CA GLY A 122 -4.48 1.84 -4.11
C GLY A 122 -5.80 2.02 -3.37
N ALA A 123 -5.94 1.53 -2.13
CA ALA A 123 -7.16 1.72 -1.35
C ALA A 123 -7.42 3.21 -1.05
N PHE A 124 -6.36 4.04 -0.96
CA PHE A 124 -6.52 5.49 -0.88
C PHE A 124 -7.14 6.07 -2.15
N PHE A 125 -6.76 5.59 -3.34
CA PHE A 125 -7.36 6.03 -4.61
C PHE A 125 -8.84 5.64 -4.70
N GLU A 126 -9.24 4.49 -4.16
CA GLU A 126 -10.66 4.14 -4.02
C GLU A 126 -11.40 5.13 -3.10
N VAL A 127 -10.79 5.56 -1.98
CA VAL A 127 -11.34 6.62 -1.10
C VAL A 127 -11.47 7.95 -1.85
N TRP A 128 -10.42 8.38 -2.53
CA TRP A 128 -10.38 9.67 -3.20
C TRP A 128 -11.34 9.75 -4.41
N ALA A 129 -11.54 8.64 -5.13
CA ALA A 129 -12.48 8.55 -6.24
C ALA A 129 -13.92 8.95 -5.88
N ARG A 130 -14.32 8.73 -4.61
CA ARG A 130 -15.66 9.07 -4.09
C ARG A 130 -15.93 10.58 -4.05
N GLU A 131 -14.89 11.39 -4.18
CA GLU A 131 -14.93 12.87 -4.23
C GLU A 131 -14.55 13.44 -5.60
N ASN A 132 -14.56 12.62 -6.65
CA ASN A 132 -14.10 12.95 -8.00
C ASN A 132 -12.58 13.13 -8.16
N GLY A 133 -11.77 12.61 -7.22
CA GLY A 133 -10.33 12.48 -7.41
C GLY A 133 -9.96 11.33 -8.35
N PRO A 134 -8.65 11.13 -8.63
CA PRO A 134 -8.08 9.92 -9.20
C PRO A 134 -8.74 8.64 -8.69
N SER A 135 -8.88 7.65 -9.57
CA SER A 135 -9.53 6.38 -9.27
C SER A 135 -8.64 5.20 -9.66
N LEU A 136 -9.21 4.00 -9.51
CA LEU A 136 -8.68 2.79 -10.12
C LEU A 136 -9.69 2.25 -11.15
N THR A 137 -9.21 1.45 -12.09
CA THR A 137 -10.04 0.64 -12.99
C THR A 137 -10.74 -0.50 -12.22
N GLU A 138 -11.61 -1.27 -12.90
CA GLU A 138 -12.25 -2.46 -12.31
C GLU A 138 -11.22 -3.51 -11.82
N ASP A 139 -10.05 -3.55 -12.46
CA ASP A 139 -8.95 -4.46 -12.13
C ASP A 139 -7.96 -3.84 -11.11
N ARG A 140 -8.33 -2.72 -10.48
CA ARG A 140 -7.54 -1.97 -9.47
C ARG A 140 -6.21 -1.41 -9.99
N GLU A 141 -6.15 -1.07 -11.26
CA GLU A 141 -5.02 -0.37 -11.86
C GLU A 141 -5.24 1.14 -11.77
N PHE A 142 -4.18 1.94 -11.62
CA PHE A 142 -4.30 3.40 -11.58
C PHE A 142 -5.11 3.96 -12.77
N ASP A 143 -6.03 4.87 -12.49
CA ASP A 143 -6.77 5.67 -13.46
C ASP A 143 -6.88 7.11 -12.93
N ILE A 144 -5.77 7.84 -13.02
CA ILE A 144 -5.59 9.19 -12.48
C ILE A 144 -6.47 10.22 -13.18
N ASN A 145 -6.87 9.91 -14.43
CA ASN A 145 -7.63 10.81 -15.28
C ASN A 145 -9.12 10.45 -15.36
N ARG A 146 -9.50 9.28 -14.83
CA ARG A 146 -10.86 8.74 -14.71
C ARG A 146 -11.53 8.44 -16.05
N ASN A 147 -10.78 8.04 -17.06
CA ASN A 147 -11.32 7.68 -18.38
C ASN A 147 -11.73 6.21 -18.46
N GLY A 148 -11.49 5.40 -17.43
CA GLY A 148 -11.75 3.95 -17.40
C GLY A 148 -10.71 3.13 -18.15
N VAL A 149 -9.60 3.74 -18.56
CA VAL A 149 -8.43 3.08 -19.15
C VAL A 149 -7.34 3.06 -18.09
N SER A 150 -6.60 1.96 -18.07
CA SER A 150 -5.45 1.83 -17.18
C SER A 150 -4.38 2.85 -17.54
N ASP A 151 -3.90 3.59 -16.54
CA ASP A 151 -2.76 4.49 -16.69
C ASP A 151 -1.49 3.73 -17.10
N TRP A 152 -1.40 2.41 -16.87
CA TRP A 152 -0.28 1.60 -17.39
C TRP A 152 -0.25 1.54 -18.90
N GLU A 153 -1.37 1.80 -19.60
CA GLU A 153 -1.40 1.94 -21.05
C GLU A 153 -0.92 3.32 -21.49
N GLU A 154 -1.25 4.36 -20.72
CA GLU A 154 -1.08 5.77 -21.09
C GLU A 154 0.22 6.42 -20.57
N PHE A 155 0.77 5.91 -19.47
CA PHE A 155 1.89 6.50 -18.73
C PHE A 155 3.00 5.48 -18.44
N ASP A 156 4.23 5.97 -18.41
CA ASP A 156 5.33 5.33 -17.70
C ASP A 156 5.24 5.75 -16.23
N ILE A 157 4.97 4.78 -15.35
CA ILE A 157 4.75 5.00 -13.91
C ILE A 157 5.98 4.58 -13.13
N THR A 158 6.46 5.44 -12.23
CA THR A 158 7.54 5.12 -11.30
C THR A 158 7.12 5.44 -9.87
N MET A 159 7.55 4.61 -8.92
CA MET A 159 7.33 4.83 -7.50
C MET A 159 8.65 4.80 -6.73
N LEU A 160 8.84 5.80 -5.89
CA LEU A 160 9.89 5.81 -4.87
C LEU A 160 9.23 5.74 -3.49
N VAL A 161 9.77 4.91 -2.60
CA VAL A 161 9.39 4.85 -1.19
C VAL A 161 10.65 5.13 -0.39
N ASN A 162 10.63 6.21 0.39
CA ASN A 162 11.78 6.68 1.17
C ASN A 162 13.04 6.91 0.29
N GLY A 163 12.85 7.25 -0.98
CA GLY A 163 13.91 7.48 -1.97
C GLY A 163 14.38 6.24 -2.73
N ASP A 164 13.92 5.05 -2.36
CA ASP A 164 14.25 3.79 -3.02
C ASP A 164 13.16 3.36 -4.00
N SER A 165 13.54 2.75 -5.13
CA SER A 165 12.57 2.25 -6.11
C SER A 165 11.73 1.12 -5.52
N ASN A 166 10.42 1.21 -5.69
CA ASN A 166 9.48 0.14 -5.36
C ASN A 166 8.58 -0.18 -6.59
N THR A 167 8.17 -1.43 -6.72
CA THR A 167 7.40 -1.93 -7.87
C THR A 167 6.05 -2.56 -7.49
N ASP A 168 5.59 -2.36 -6.26
CA ASP A 168 4.35 -2.93 -5.74
C ASP A 168 3.15 -2.03 -6.07
N PHE A 169 3.42 -0.73 -6.33
CA PHE A 169 2.48 0.28 -6.85
C PHE A 169 1.13 0.29 -6.12
N GLU A 170 0.03 -0.05 -6.79
CA GLU A 170 -1.32 -0.06 -6.22
C GLU A 170 -1.43 -1.01 -5.02
N SER A 171 -0.64 -2.08 -5.01
CA SER A 171 -0.59 -3.09 -3.95
C SER A 171 0.44 -2.81 -2.86
N PHE A 172 1.20 -1.72 -2.96
CA PHE A 172 2.18 -1.34 -1.95
C PHE A 172 1.53 -1.16 -0.57
N ILE A 173 1.97 -1.96 0.41
CA ILE A 173 1.47 -1.88 1.78
C ILE A 173 2.15 -0.71 2.48
N MET A 174 1.37 0.32 2.78
CA MET A 174 1.88 1.54 3.40
C MET A 174 2.23 1.29 4.86
N GLU A 175 3.39 1.77 5.28
CA GLU A 175 3.86 1.75 6.66
C GLU A 175 3.96 3.17 7.26
N ASP A 176 4.17 3.26 8.58
CA ASP A 176 4.30 4.56 9.25
C ASP A 176 5.51 5.34 8.73
N LEU A 177 5.31 6.64 8.48
CA LEU A 177 6.32 7.59 8.02
C LEU A 177 6.89 7.34 6.61
N ASP A 178 6.30 6.44 5.83
CA ASP A 178 6.72 6.27 4.43
C ASP A 178 6.54 7.56 3.63
N ASP A 179 7.59 8.01 2.97
CA ASP A 179 7.51 9.06 1.95
C ASP A 179 7.38 8.40 0.57
N ILE A 180 6.15 8.39 0.05
CA ILE A 180 5.77 7.73 -1.22
C ILE A 180 5.66 8.78 -2.33
N GLU A 181 6.47 8.64 -3.38
CA GLU A 181 6.43 9.48 -4.57
C GLU A 181 5.97 8.67 -5.78
N LEU A 182 4.78 8.97 -6.30
CA LEU A 182 4.29 8.45 -7.58
C LEU A 182 4.51 9.46 -8.69
N THR A 183 5.11 9.03 -9.79
CA THR A 183 5.29 9.85 -10.99
C THR A 183 4.69 9.16 -12.20
N PHE A 184 3.80 9.87 -12.89
CA PHE A 184 3.15 9.47 -14.13
C PHE A 184 3.73 10.34 -15.26
N THR A 185 4.38 9.71 -16.24
CA THR A 185 4.93 10.40 -17.42
C THR A 185 4.20 9.91 -18.66
N SER A 186 3.52 10.81 -19.38
CA SER A 186 2.76 10.45 -20.59
C SER A 186 3.68 9.77 -21.62
N LYS A 187 3.23 8.65 -22.16
CA LYS A 187 3.95 7.98 -23.26
C LYS A 187 3.87 8.82 -24.53
N SER A 188 4.96 8.82 -25.29
CA SER A 188 5.09 9.50 -26.59
C SER A 188 4.49 8.70 -27.75
#